data_AF-A0A1Y2AUK2-F1
#
_entry.id   AF-A0A1Y2AUK2-F1
#
_cell.length_a   1.000
_cell.length_b   1.000
_cell.length_c   1.000
_cell.angle_alpha   90.00
_cell.angle_beta   90.00
_cell.angle_gamma   90.00
#
_symmetry.space_group_name_H-M   'P 1'
#
loop_
_entity.id
_entity.type
_entity.pdbx_description
1 polymer ?
#
loop_
_entity_poly.entity_id
_entity_poly.type
_entity_poly.pdbx_seq_one_letter_code
_entity_poly.pdbx_strand_id
1 'polypeptide(L)'
;MSKAATEPSVAREEESTPSFFSQLVSFVLPTAHAEEPKDDSEEEEKSEEEEAGGEEEEEEEPEDIAPGIREECESTECTGPSKHFKHCAEKIEKGEGWKGEDCVEELFHLMHCVDTCSAPKLFKKLA
;
A
#
# COMPACT_ATOMS: atom_id res chain seq x y z
N MET A 1 8.63 -62.32 1.02
CA MET A 1 7.55 -61.41 0.58
C MET A 1 8.19 -60.31 -0.24
N SER A 2 7.76 -60.22 -1.48
CA SER A 2 8.48 -59.66 -2.62
C SER A 2 8.33 -58.14 -2.74
N LYS A 3 9.35 -57.46 -3.29
CA LYS A 3 9.09 -56.47 -4.35
C LYS A 3 10.33 -56.25 -5.22
N ALA A 4 10.18 -56.60 -6.49
CA ALA A 4 11.06 -56.23 -7.58
C ALA A 4 10.69 -54.82 -8.07
N ALA A 5 11.66 -54.20 -8.74
CA ALA A 5 11.60 -52.89 -9.36
C ALA A 5 10.67 -52.82 -10.60
N THR A 6 10.50 -51.57 -11.07
CA THR A 6 10.20 -51.13 -12.45
C THR A 6 8.79 -50.60 -12.72
N GLU A 7 8.72 -49.32 -13.11
CA GLU A 7 7.61 -48.62 -13.78
C GLU A 7 7.35 -49.23 -15.18
N PRO A 8 6.11 -49.25 -15.69
CA PRO A 8 5.66 -48.15 -16.56
C PRO A 8 4.14 -47.87 -16.56
N SER A 9 3.77 -46.70 -17.10
CA SER A 9 2.60 -46.33 -17.92
C SER A 9 1.23 -47.00 -17.65
N VAL A 10 0.18 -46.19 -17.44
CA VAL A 10 -1.03 -46.10 -18.30
C VAL A 10 -2.06 -45.17 -17.65
N ALA A 11 -2.65 -44.32 -18.49
CA ALA A 11 -3.73 -43.38 -18.25
C ALA A 11 -4.90 -43.93 -17.42
N ARG A 12 -5.47 -43.09 -16.55
CA ARG A 12 -6.84 -43.27 -16.09
C ARG A 12 -7.47 -41.94 -15.66
N GLU A 13 -8.40 -41.51 -16.50
CA GLU A 13 -9.62 -40.74 -16.23
C GLU A 13 -9.49 -39.39 -15.52
N GLU A 14 -9.65 -38.34 -16.34
CA GLU A 14 -10.11 -37.02 -15.90
C GLU A 14 -11.49 -37.15 -15.25
N GLU A 15 -11.52 -37.33 -13.92
CA GLU A 15 -12.73 -37.04 -13.17
C GLU A 15 -12.86 -35.53 -13.03
N SER A 16 -13.75 -35.03 -13.88
CA SER A 16 -14.42 -33.75 -13.84
C SER A 16 -14.84 -33.37 -12.41
N THR A 17 -13.98 -32.65 -11.72
CA THR A 17 -14.41 -31.73 -10.65
C THR A 17 -14.01 -30.34 -11.11
N PRO A 18 -14.95 -29.42 -11.40
CA PRO A 18 -14.58 -28.06 -11.77
C PRO A 18 -13.83 -27.47 -10.59
N SER A 19 -12.51 -27.30 -10.77
CA SER A 19 -11.64 -26.76 -9.74
C SER A 19 -12.15 -25.37 -9.38
N PHE A 20 -12.39 -25.13 -8.10
CA PHE A 20 -12.85 -23.85 -7.54
C PHE A 20 -12.00 -22.65 -8.03
N PHE A 21 -10.74 -22.90 -8.37
CA PHE A 21 -9.86 -21.90 -8.97
C PHE A 21 -10.29 -21.50 -10.39
N SER A 22 -10.78 -22.43 -11.21
CA SER A 22 -11.27 -22.13 -12.56
C SER A 22 -12.57 -21.31 -12.54
N GLN A 23 -13.45 -21.58 -11.56
CA GLN A 23 -14.67 -20.79 -11.34
C GLN A 23 -14.38 -19.38 -10.83
N LEU A 24 -13.36 -19.19 -9.99
CA LEU A 24 -12.93 -17.86 -9.55
C LEU A 24 -12.33 -17.03 -10.68
N VAL A 25 -11.51 -17.64 -11.55
CA VAL A 25 -10.87 -16.91 -12.65
C VAL A 25 -11.87 -16.48 -13.73
N SER A 26 -12.90 -17.28 -14.02
CA SER A 26 -13.98 -16.86 -14.94
C SER A 26 -14.90 -15.79 -14.36
N PHE A 27 -15.01 -15.67 -13.04
CA PHE A 27 -15.83 -14.65 -12.40
C PHE A 27 -15.12 -13.29 -12.31
N VAL A 28 -13.79 -13.29 -12.12
CA VAL A 28 -13.00 -12.06 -11.96
C VAL A 28 -12.60 -11.45 -13.32
N LEU A 29 -12.45 -12.26 -14.36
CA LEU A 29 -12.00 -11.80 -15.69
C LEU A 29 -13.05 -12.15 -16.75
N PRO A 30 -13.93 -11.20 -17.14
CA PRO A 30 -14.79 -11.39 -18.30
C PRO A 30 -13.92 -11.71 -19.52
N THR A 31 -14.18 -12.83 -20.16
CA THR A 31 -13.44 -13.25 -21.36
C THR A 31 -13.73 -12.25 -22.49
N ALA A 32 -12.77 -11.36 -22.74
CA ALA A 32 -12.75 -10.48 -23.90
C ALA A 32 -12.09 -11.21 -25.07
N HIS A 33 -12.81 -11.38 -26.18
CA HIS A 33 -12.20 -11.77 -27.46
C HIS A 33 -11.51 -10.53 -28.05
N ALA A 34 -10.21 -10.37 -27.81
CA ALA A 34 -9.38 -9.38 -28.49
C ALA A 34 -8.81 -10.02 -29.77
N GLU A 35 -9.20 -9.51 -30.94
CA GLU A 35 -8.44 -9.73 -32.18
C GLU A 35 -7.05 -9.10 -32.01
N GLU A 36 -6.00 -9.88 -32.28
CA GLU A 36 -4.60 -9.44 -32.20
C GLU A 36 -4.28 -8.41 -33.30
N PRO A 37 -3.88 -7.15 -32.99
CA PRO A 37 -3.12 -6.36 -33.93
C PRO A 37 -1.64 -6.69 -33.76
N LYS A 38 -1.08 -7.21 -34.84
CA LYS A 38 0.33 -7.49 -35.08
C LYS A 38 1.14 -6.20 -35.18
N ASP A 39 2.33 -6.26 -34.59
CA ASP A 39 3.61 -5.85 -35.18
C ASP A 39 3.91 -4.35 -35.26
N ASP A 40 4.68 -3.91 -34.25
CA ASP A 40 5.67 -2.84 -34.31
C ASP A 40 6.61 -2.99 -35.52
N SER A 41 6.79 -1.92 -36.31
CA SER A 41 8.07 -1.65 -36.97
C SER A 41 8.16 -0.16 -37.35
N GLU A 42 9.05 0.54 -36.65
CA GLU A 42 10.04 1.52 -37.14
C GLU A 42 9.67 2.40 -38.34
N GLU A 43 9.80 3.73 -38.21
CA GLU A 43 11.09 4.41 -38.40
C GLU A 43 10.92 5.92 -38.21
N GLU A 44 11.94 6.51 -37.60
CA GLU A 44 12.08 7.93 -37.30
C GLU A 44 11.95 8.81 -38.55
N GLU A 45 11.15 9.87 -38.46
CA GLU A 45 11.34 11.04 -39.31
C GLU A 45 11.21 12.32 -38.48
N LYS A 46 12.32 13.08 -38.53
CA LYS A 46 12.34 14.52 -38.81
C LYS A 46 12.36 15.49 -37.61
N SER A 47 13.60 15.88 -37.30
CA SER A 47 14.12 17.25 -37.40
C SER A 47 13.15 18.42 -37.19
N GLU A 48 13.54 19.24 -36.21
CA GLU A 48 13.23 20.66 -36.00
C GLU A 48 11.79 21.00 -35.55
N GLU A 49 11.67 21.31 -34.26
CA GLU A 49 10.80 22.40 -33.82
C GLU A 49 11.53 23.19 -32.71
N GLU A 50 11.84 24.43 -33.06
CA GLU A 50 12.09 25.53 -32.13
C GLU A 50 10.80 25.68 -31.30
N GLU A 51 10.83 25.33 -30.02
CA GLU A 51 9.78 25.76 -29.10
C GLU A 51 10.46 26.31 -27.85
N ALA A 52 9.99 27.51 -27.52
CA ALA A 52 10.39 28.30 -26.39
C ALA A 52 10.60 27.40 -25.17
N GLY A 53 11.83 27.40 -24.65
CA GLY A 53 12.07 27.12 -23.24
C GLY A 53 11.44 28.28 -22.45
N GLY A 54 10.11 28.29 -22.39
CA GLY A 54 9.40 28.94 -21.32
C GLY A 54 10.04 28.43 -20.04
N GLU A 55 10.44 29.36 -19.18
CA GLU A 55 10.49 29.09 -17.76
C GLU A 55 9.18 28.37 -17.43
N GLU A 56 9.25 27.05 -17.28
CA GLU A 56 8.37 26.36 -16.37
C GLU A 56 8.70 27.00 -15.02
N GLU A 57 8.01 28.12 -14.73
CA GLU A 57 7.68 28.45 -13.35
C GLU A 57 7.04 27.16 -12.82
N GLU A 58 7.85 26.32 -12.18
CA GLU A 58 7.37 25.26 -11.30
C GLU A 58 6.42 25.96 -10.35
N GLU A 59 5.11 25.91 -10.64
CA GLU A 59 4.06 26.30 -9.71
C GLU A 59 4.29 25.42 -8.47
N GLU A 60 4.97 25.98 -7.47
CA GLU A 60 5.21 25.34 -6.18
C GLU A 60 3.83 25.00 -5.60
N GLU A 61 3.45 23.72 -5.71
CA GLU A 61 2.19 23.24 -5.18
C GLU A 61 2.15 23.57 -3.69
N PRO A 62 1.06 24.18 -3.17
CA PRO A 62 1.02 24.58 -1.76
C PRO A 62 1.24 23.36 -0.85
N GLU A 63 2.27 23.40 -0.01
CA GLU A 63 2.57 22.34 0.93
C GLU A 63 1.37 22.05 1.88
N ASP A 64 1.14 20.77 2.20
CA ASP A 64 0.16 20.38 3.21
C ASP A 64 0.62 20.87 4.59
N ILE A 65 -0.19 21.73 5.21
CA ILE A 65 0.05 22.28 6.54
C ILE A 65 -0.29 21.30 7.68
N ALA A 66 -1.01 20.22 7.40
CA ALA A 66 -1.49 19.29 8.42
C ALA A 66 -0.37 18.55 9.17
N PRO A 67 0.70 18.03 8.54
CA PRO A 67 1.80 17.36 9.21
C PRO A 67 2.48 18.25 10.25
N GLY A 68 2.81 19.49 9.89
CA GLY A 68 3.46 20.44 10.82
C GLY A 68 2.59 20.77 12.04
N ILE A 69 1.28 20.94 11.85
CA ILE A 69 0.34 21.19 12.96
C ILE A 69 0.22 19.96 13.86
N ARG A 70 0.19 18.75 13.29
CA ARG A 70 0.11 17.49 14.05
C ARG A 70 1.37 17.26 14.88
N GLU A 71 2.55 17.52 14.32
CA GLU A 71 3.84 17.42 15.03
C GLU A 71 3.96 18.44 16.16
N GLU A 72 3.51 19.68 15.94
CA GLU A 72 3.42 20.70 17.01
C GLU A 72 2.52 20.21 18.15
N CYS A 73 1.35 19.64 17.84
CA CYS A 73 0.44 19.09 18.83
C CYS A 73 1.03 17.89 19.59
N GLU A 74 1.75 17.00 18.91
CA GLU A 74 2.45 15.87 19.54
C GLU A 74 3.53 16.35 20.54
N SER A 75 4.34 17.33 20.13
CA SER A 75 5.49 17.82 20.89
C SER A 75 5.13 18.77 22.04
N THR A 76 3.90 19.30 22.08
CA THR A 76 3.44 20.27 23.09
C THR A 76 2.35 19.69 23.99
N GLU A 77 1.10 19.67 23.52
CA GLU A 77 -0.10 19.31 24.27
C GLU A 77 -0.17 17.80 24.54
N CYS A 78 0.32 16.98 23.60
CA CYS A 78 0.16 15.53 23.61
C CYS A 78 1.43 14.76 24.02
N THR A 79 2.35 15.42 24.72
CA THR A 79 3.63 14.82 25.15
C THR A 79 3.44 13.60 26.07
N GLY A 80 2.39 13.57 26.89
CA GLY A 80 2.06 12.43 27.76
C GLY A 80 1.72 11.18 26.95
N PRO A 81 0.63 11.18 26.17
CA PRO A 81 0.28 10.08 25.27
C PRO A 81 1.40 9.70 24.31
N SER A 82 2.14 10.66 23.76
CA SER A 82 3.29 10.40 22.88
C SER A 82 4.38 9.58 23.59
N LYS A 83 4.71 9.92 24.85
CA LYS A 83 5.68 9.15 25.65
C LYS A 83 5.18 7.74 25.95
N HIS A 84 3.90 7.57 26.26
CA HIS A 84 3.33 6.24 26.51
C HIS A 84 3.39 5.35 25.27
N PHE A 85 3.01 5.89 24.11
CA PHE A 85 3.11 5.18 22.84
C PHE A 85 4.55 4.80 22.52
N LYS A 86 5.50 5.73 22.61
CA LYS A 86 6.93 5.48 22.36
C LYS A 86 7.49 4.41 23.32
N HIS A 87 7.13 4.49 24.60
CA HIS A 87 7.54 3.49 25.58
C HIS A 87 6.96 2.10 25.27
N CYS A 88 5.68 2.00 24.87
CA CYS A 88 5.10 0.73 24.46
C CYS A 88 5.83 0.16 23.23
N ALA A 89 6.01 0.99 22.19
CA ALA A 89 6.68 0.59 20.95
C ALA A 89 8.10 0.07 21.22
N GLU A 90 8.90 0.80 22.00
CA GLU A 90 10.24 0.38 22.38
C GLU A 90 10.26 -0.95 23.13
N LYS A 91 9.28 -1.18 24.02
CA LYS A 91 9.19 -2.43 24.78
C LYS A 91 8.87 -3.62 23.87
N ILE A 92 7.98 -3.44 22.90
CA ILE A 92 7.66 -4.45 21.89
C ILE A 92 8.87 -4.74 21.01
N GLU A 93 9.55 -3.70 20.53
CA GLU A 93 10.76 -3.84 19.70
C GLU A 93 11.90 -4.57 20.43
N LYS A 94 12.03 -4.35 21.75
CA LYS A 94 13.00 -5.05 22.61
C LYS A 94 12.59 -6.49 22.94
N GLY A 95 11.38 -6.91 22.61
CA GLY A 95 10.84 -8.22 23.00
C GLY A 95 10.56 -8.34 24.51
N GLU A 96 10.44 -7.21 25.20
CA GLU A 96 10.12 -7.12 26.63
C GLU A 96 8.60 -7.09 26.89
N GLY A 97 7.80 -7.10 25.83
CA GLY A 97 6.35 -7.21 25.90
C GLY A 97 5.85 -8.63 26.19
N TRP A 98 4.58 -8.75 26.55
CA TRP A 98 3.93 -10.05 26.75
C TRP A 98 3.42 -10.63 25.42
N LYS A 99 3.13 -11.94 25.39
CA LYS A 99 2.73 -12.62 24.15
C LYS A 99 1.37 -12.10 23.65
N GLY A 100 1.39 -11.43 22.50
CA GLY A 100 0.20 -10.81 21.92
C GLY A 100 -0.06 -9.39 22.40
N GLU A 101 0.92 -8.77 23.07
CA GLU A 101 0.88 -7.34 23.36
C GLU A 101 1.00 -6.52 22.07
N ASP A 102 0.15 -5.51 21.94
CA ASP A 102 0.22 -4.47 20.92
C ASP A 102 0.13 -3.09 21.59
N CYS A 103 0.40 -2.04 20.82
CA CYS A 103 0.39 -0.64 21.28
C CYS A 103 -0.81 0.16 20.71
N VAL A 104 -1.89 -0.53 20.31
CA VAL A 104 -3.02 0.13 19.65
C VAL A 104 -3.78 1.04 20.63
N GLU A 105 -3.84 0.65 21.90
CA GLU A 105 -4.43 1.49 22.94
C GLU A 105 -3.67 2.82 23.08
N GLU A 106 -2.35 2.79 23.25
CA GLU A 106 -1.54 3.99 23.39
C GLU A 106 -1.55 4.84 22.11
N LEU A 107 -1.61 4.19 20.94
CA LEU A 107 -1.79 4.88 19.67
C LEU A 107 -3.12 5.64 19.63
N PHE A 108 -4.22 5.03 20.09
CA PHE A 108 -5.53 5.70 20.12
C PHE A 108 -5.54 6.87 21.10
N HIS A 109 -4.86 6.76 22.24
CA HIS A 109 -4.70 7.89 23.15
C HIS A 109 -3.90 9.04 22.52
N LEU A 110 -2.82 8.72 21.80
CA LEU A 110 -2.02 9.71 21.08
C LEU A 110 -2.84 10.39 19.98
N MET A 111 -3.47 9.60 19.11
CA MET A 111 -4.28 10.10 18.00
C MET A 111 -5.46 10.94 18.49
N HIS A 112 -6.17 10.47 19.52
CA HIS A 112 -7.28 11.22 20.11
C HIS A 112 -6.84 12.60 20.60
N CYS A 113 -5.68 12.68 21.27
CA CYS A 113 -5.13 13.95 21.71
C CYS A 113 -4.71 14.83 20.52
N VAL A 114 -3.94 14.29 19.57
CA VAL A 114 -3.42 15.04 18.41
C VAL A 114 -4.56 15.55 17.54
N ASP A 115 -5.59 14.76 17.28
CA ASP A 115 -6.74 15.18 16.48
C ASP A 115 -7.55 16.26 17.19
N THR A 116 -7.74 16.15 18.51
CA THR A 116 -8.42 17.18 19.32
C THR A 116 -7.66 18.50 19.30
N CYS A 117 -6.32 18.47 19.37
CA CYS A 117 -5.46 19.64 19.30
C CYS A 117 -5.38 20.24 17.89
N SER A 118 -5.22 19.40 16.86
CA SER A 118 -4.91 19.83 15.49
C SER A 118 -6.13 20.27 14.72
N ALA A 119 -7.30 19.66 14.93
CA ALA A 119 -8.53 20.01 14.19
C ALA A 119 -8.85 21.52 14.20
N PRO A 120 -8.95 22.21 15.35
CA PRO A 120 -9.25 23.65 15.35
C PRO A 120 -8.11 24.51 14.80
N LYS A 121 -6.85 24.04 14.81
CA LYS A 121 -5.71 24.78 14.23
C LYS A 121 -5.69 24.65 12.71
N LEU A 122 -5.92 23.45 12.21
CA LEU A 122 -5.95 23.12 10.79
C LEU A 122 -7.12 23.81 10.08
N PHE A 123 -8.34 23.67 10.59
CA PHE A 123 -9.50 24.28 9.94
C PHE A 123 -9.50 25.82 9.98
N LYS A 124 -8.75 26.47 10.87
CA LYS A 124 -8.57 27.94 10.83
C LYS A 124 -7.69 28.41 9.67
N LYS A 125 -6.87 27.53 9.11
CA LYS A 125 -5.97 27.81 7.99
C LYS A 125 -6.58 27.44 6.64
N LEU A 126 -7.56 26.54 6.66
CA LEU A 126 -8.27 26.05 5.48
C LEU A 126 -9.64 26.73 5.24
N ALA A 127 -10.16 27.45 6.24
CA ALA A 127 -11.46 28.13 6.19
C ALA A 127 -11.40 29.53 5.56
#